data_AF-A0A962XFA9-F1
#
_entry.id   AF-A0A962XFA9-F1
#
_cell.length_a   1.000
_cell.length_b   1.000
_cell.length_c   1.000
_cell.angle_alpha   90.00
_cell.angle_beta   90.00
_cell.angle_gamma   90.00
#
_symmetry.space_group_name_H-M   'P 1'
#
loop_
_entity.id
_entity.type
_entity.pdbx_description
1 polymer ?
#
loop_
_entity_poly.entity_id
_entity_poly.type
_entity_poly.pdbx_seq_one_letter_code
_entity_poly.pdbx_strand_id
1 'polypeptide(L)'
;TLPTTWSMPPACRRLASARAWSTCSPDHRAAFEAAFLGIIALSIEHARRLGDTTLVVIKLLILVAFMVLGAAFALINDAPVRIDLYFLRPELPLSLLLLMALGFGIVLGGLAGMVYFMRVKKENADLKRKTRLVSEEVKNLRAMPIKGR
;
A
#
# COMPACT_ATOMS: atom_id res chain seq x y z
N THR A 1 34.57 -20.48 21.07
CA THR A 1 33.70 -21.21 22.00
C THR A 1 32.25 -20.85 21.69
N LEU A 2 31.56 -21.73 20.96
CA LEU A 2 30.14 -21.57 20.56
C LEU A 2 29.24 -22.09 21.69
N PRO A 3 28.06 -21.49 21.95
CA PRO A 3 27.16 -22.00 22.96
C PRO A 3 26.34 -23.16 22.39
N THR A 4 26.73 -24.37 22.77
CA THR A 4 25.90 -25.58 22.71
C THR A 4 24.96 -25.59 23.91
N THR A 5 23.70 -25.21 23.75
CA THR A 5 22.56 -25.68 24.59
C THR A 5 21.23 -25.07 24.11
N TRP A 6 20.70 -25.57 22.99
CA TRP A 6 19.25 -25.55 22.77
C TRP A 6 18.71 -26.92 23.16
N SER A 7 18.49 -27.13 24.45
CA SER A 7 17.82 -28.33 24.95
C SER A 7 16.32 -28.20 24.67
N MET A 8 15.84 -28.87 23.62
CA MET A 8 14.40 -28.98 23.33
C MET A 8 13.65 -29.78 24.41
N PRO A 9 12.46 -29.34 24.85
CA PRO A 9 11.64 -30.07 25.79
C PRO A 9 11.14 -31.40 25.18
N PRO A 10 11.07 -32.49 25.97
CA PRO A 10 10.80 -33.85 25.48
C PRO A 10 9.39 -34.05 24.87
N ALA A 11 8.46 -33.11 25.09
CA ALA A 11 7.10 -33.15 24.55
C ALA A 11 7.03 -32.95 23.02
N CYS A 12 8.01 -32.28 22.41
CA CYS A 12 7.96 -31.92 20.99
C CYS A 12 8.61 -32.97 20.06
N ARG A 13 9.19 -34.05 20.62
CA ARG A 13 9.98 -35.06 19.88
C ARG A 13 9.16 -36.16 19.20
N ARG A 14 7.84 -36.20 19.40
CA ARG A 14 7.00 -37.34 18.99
C ARG A 14 5.84 -37.05 18.05
N LEU A 15 5.64 -35.81 17.62
CA LEU A 15 4.48 -35.42 16.81
C LEU A 15 4.91 -34.86 15.45
N ALA A 16 5.18 -35.78 14.52
CA ALA A 16 5.41 -35.48 13.10
C ALA A 16 4.08 -35.23 12.35
N SER A 17 3.15 -34.48 12.94
CA SER A 17 1.88 -34.12 12.29
C SER A 17 1.70 -32.60 12.32
N ALA A 18 1.31 -32.05 11.17
CA ALA A 18 1.18 -30.61 10.91
C ALA A 18 0.26 -29.86 11.89
N ARG A 19 -0.55 -30.58 12.67
CA ARG A 19 -1.48 -30.02 13.66
C ARG A 19 -0.84 -29.74 15.02
N ALA A 20 0.33 -30.31 15.31
CA ALA A 20 1.07 -30.12 16.57
C ALA A 20 2.07 -28.95 16.52
N TRP A 21 2.33 -28.38 15.34
CA TRP A 21 3.24 -27.24 15.17
C TRP A 21 2.67 -25.94 15.77
N SER A 22 1.36 -25.77 15.84
CA SER A 22 0.71 -24.56 16.35
C SER A 22 0.84 -24.39 17.87
N THR A 23 1.18 -25.44 18.61
CA THR A 23 1.29 -25.40 20.08
C THR A 23 2.74 -25.28 20.59
N CYS A 24 3.75 -25.38 19.72
CA CYS A 24 5.16 -25.49 20.12
C CYS A 24 6.08 -24.35 19.60
N SER A 25 5.56 -23.35 18.88
CA SER A 25 6.37 -22.21 18.41
C SER A 25 5.78 -20.87 18.85
N PRO A 26 6.48 -20.09 19.70
CA PRO A 26 6.18 -18.69 19.93
C PRO A 26 6.93 -17.82 18.90
N ASP A 27 7.22 -18.34 17.71
CA ASP A 27 7.89 -17.56 16.67
C ASP A 27 6.87 -16.64 16.02
N HIS A 28 6.70 -15.46 16.61
CA HIS A 28 6.00 -14.32 16.01
C HIS A 28 6.41 -14.12 14.54
N ARG A 29 7.64 -14.49 14.17
CA ARG A 29 8.16 -14.52 12.80
C ARG A 29 7.38 -15.43 11.85
N ALA A 30 7.06 -16.66 12.24
CA ALA A 30 6.38 -17.61 11.35
C ALA A 30 4.90 -17.25 11.13
N ALA A 31 4.22 -16.79 12.17
CA ALA A 31 2.85 -16.28 12.06
C ALA A 31 2.79 -15.01 11.18
N PHE A 32 3.80 -14.15 11.30
CA PHE A 32 3.93 -12.95 10.47
C PHE A 32 4.20 -13.28 9.00
N GLU A 33 5.09 -14.24 8.70
CA GLU A 33 5.33 -14.68 7.32
C GLU A 33 4.09 -15.32 6.66
N ALA A 34 3.32 -16.12 7.41
CA ALA A 34 2.09 -16.71 6.90
C ALA A 34 1.01 -15.65 6.60
N ALA A 35 0.84 -14.68 7.50
CA ALA A 35 -0.06 -13.55 7.28
C ALA A 35 0.40 -12.67 6.09
N PHE A 36 1.71 -12.45 5.98
CA PHE A 36 2.32 -11.69 4.89
C PHE A 36 2.04 -12.31 3.51
N LEU A 37 2.30 -13.61 3.37
CA LEU A 37 2.06 -14.32 2.11
C LEU A 37 0.56 -14.44 1.80
N GLY A 38 -0.30 -14.61 2.81
CA GLY A 38 -1.74 -14.65 2.63
C GLY A 38 -2.34 -13.35 2.08
N ILE A 39 -1.92 -12.19 2.61
CA ILE A 39 -2.43 -10.90 2.16
C ILE A 39 -1.90 -10.55 0.76
N ILE A 40 -0.63 -10.85 0.47
CA ILE A 40 -0.06 -10.68 -0.88
C ILE A 40 -0.81 -11.55 -1.89
N ALA A 41 -1.05 -12.82 -1.59
CA ALA A 41 -1.76 -13.74 -2.47
C ALA A 41 -3.21 -13.27 -2.74
N LEU A 42 -3.93 -12.83 -1.70
CA LEU A 42 -5.30 -12.33 -1.84
C LEU A 42 -5.38 -11.06 -2.70
N SER A 43 -4.39 -10.18 -2.55
CA SER A 43 -4.32 -8.93 -3.32
C SER A 43 -3.90 -9.16 -4.77
N ILE A 44 -3.09 -10.19 -5.06
CA ILE A 44 -2.73 -10.58 -6.44
C ILE A 44 -3.90 -11.25 -7.17
N GLU A 45 -4.69 -12.07 -6.48
CA GLU A 45 -5.86 -12.76 -7.07
C GLU A 45 -6.94 -11.75 -7.50
N HIS A 46 -7.16 -10.71 -6.70
CA HIS A 46 -8.08 -9.61 -7.04
C HIS A 46 -7.57 -8.71 -8.19
N ALA A 47 -6.25 -8.66 -8.42
CA ALA A 47 -5.62 -7.83 -9.46
C ALA A 47 -5.96 -8.24 -10.89
N ARG A 48 -6.27 -9.52 -11.11
CA ARG A 48 -6.45 -10.08 -12.45
C ARG A 48 -7.77 -9.71 -13.13
N ARG A 49 -8.68 -8.99 -12.46
CA ARG A 49 -10.11 -9.02 -12.83
C ARG A 49 -10.78 -7.74 -13.35
N LEU A 50 -10.11 -6.65 -13.74
CA LEU A 50 -10.66 -5.63 -14.70
C LEU A 50 -9.69 -4.46 -14.99
N GLY A 51 -9.67 -3.95 -16.23
CA GLY A 51 -8.70 -2.94 -16.72
C GLY A 51 -8.69 -1.54 -16.06
N ASP A 52 -9.69 -1.19 -15.23
CA ASP A 52 -9.67 0.00 -14.37
C ASP A 52 -9.24 -0.31 -12.91
N THR A 53 -9.28 -1.59 -12.52
CA THR A 53 -8.91 -2.04 -11.18
C THR A 53 -7.40 -2.13 -10.98
N THR A 54 -6.60 -2.16 -12.04
CA THR A 54 -5.15 -2.37 -11.94
C THR A 54 -4.46 -1.28 -11.11
N LEU A 55 -4.82 -0.01 -11.31
CA LEU A 55 -4.28 1.11 -10.51
C LEU A 55 -4.79 1.07 -9.06
N VAL A 56 -6.03 0.67 -8.84
CA VAL A 56 -6.61 0.49 -7.50
C VAL A 56 -5.88 -0.63 -6.77
N VAL A 57 -5.57 -1.71 -7.46
CA VAL A 57 -4.89 -2.87 -6.90
C VAL A 57 -3.42 -2.58 -6.64
N ILE A 58 -2.74 -1.84 -7.53
CA ILE A 58 -1.37 -1.36 -7.27
C ILE A 58 -1.35 -0.46 -6.02
N LYS A 59 -2.31 0.46 -5.87
CA LYS A 59 -2.43 1.29 -4.66
C LYS A 59 -2.68 0.45 -3.40
N LEU A 60 -3.55 -0.54 -3.48
CA LEU A 60 -3.85 -1.45 -2.38
C LEU A 60 -2.62 -2.29 -1.99
N LEU A 61 -1.90 -2.84 -2.97
CA LEU A 61 -0.67 -3.59 -2.76
C LEU A 61 0.40 -2.75 -2.07
N ILE A 62 0.60 -1.51 -2.53
CA ILE A 62 1.54 -0.57 -1.92
C ILE A 62 1.12 -0.28 -0.48
N LEU A 63 -0.16 0.04 -0.24
CA LEU A 63 -0.67 0.31 1.10
C LEU A 63 -0.46 -0.88 2.05
N VAL A 64 -0.79 -2.09 1.59
CA VAL A 64 -0.60 -3.33 2.34
C VAL A 64 0.88 -3.55 2.63
N ALA A 65 1.76 -3.39 1.64
CA ALA A 65 3.20 -3.55 1.83
C ALA A 65 3.73 -2.58 2.89
N PHE A 66 3.33 -1.31 2.86
CA PHE A 66 3.69 -0.34 3.89
C PHE A 66 3.14 -0.69 5.27
N MET A 67 1.90 -1.20 5.35
CA MET A 67 1.31 -1.64 6.62
C MET A 67 2.08 -2.81 7.23
N VAL A 68 2.43 -3.80 6.41
CA VAL A 68 3.24 -4.95 6.84
C VAL A 68 4.61 -4.47 7.29
N LEU A 69 5.31 -3.66 6.48
CA LEU A 69 6.62 -3.14 6.86
C LEU A 69 6.54 -2.37 8.18
N GLY A 70 5.50 -1.57 8.36
CA GLY A 70 5.27 -0.84 9.60
C GLY A 70 5.04 -1.75 10.81
N ALA A 71 4.20 -2.77 10.65
CA ALA A 71 3.93 -3.75 11.69
C ALA A 71 5.15 -4.60 12.05
N ALA A 72 5.90 -5.09 11.05
CA ALA A 72 7.13 -5.86 11.24
C ALA A 72 8.16 -5.05 12.03
N PHE A 73 8.33 -3.78 11.63
CA PHE A 73 9.28 -2.88 12.27
C PHE A 73 8.88 -2.54 13.70
N ALA A 74 7.59 -2.33 13.96
CA ALA A 74 7.05 -2.12 15.30
C ALA A 74 7.24 -3.34 16.22
N LEU A 75 7.01 -4.55 15.71
CA LEU A 75 7.15 -5.79 16.49
C LEU A 75 8.61 -6.13 16.81
N ILE A 76 9.53 -5.87 15.87
CA ILE A 76 10.95 -6.19 16.05
C ILE A 76 11.66 -5.13 16.91
N ASN A 77 11.19 -3.88 16.88
CA ASN A 77 11.86 -2.75 17.51
C ASN A 77 10.95 -2.07 18.55
N ASP A 78 10.55 -2.82 19.58
CA ASP A 78 9.81 -2.30 20.74
C ASP A 78 10.72 -1.56 21.75
N ALA A 79 12.00 -1.35 21.39
CA ALA A 79 12.91 -0.59 22.22
C ALA A 79 12.54 0.90 22.21
N PRO A 80 12.49 1.57 23.38
CA PRO A 80 12.28 3.01 23.45
C PRO A 80 13.49 3.74 22.83
N VAL A 81 13.23 4.63 21.88
CA VAL A 81 14.26 5.40 21.19
C VAL A 81 14.22 6.84 21.67
N ARG A 82 15.38 7.39 22.03
CA ARG A 82 15.52 8.81 22.38
C ARG A 82 15.56 9.63 21.09
N ILE A 83 14.69 10.61 20.98
CA ILE A 83 14.64 11.49 19.82
C ILE A 83 15.09 12.87 20.28
N ASP A 84 16.21 13.34 19.74
CA ASP A 84 16.70 14.70 19.99
C ASP A 84 16.00 15.64 19.01
N LEU A 85 14.76 16.05 19.32
CA LEU A 85 14.19 17.21 18.65
C LEU A 85 14.93 18.42 19.20
N TYR A 86 15.28 19.37 18.33
CA TYR A 86 16.14 20.53 18.62
C TYR A 86 15.87 21.23 19.98
N PHE A 87 14.62 21.18 20.48
CA PHE A 87 14.21 21.72 21.78
C PHE A 87 13.69 20.68 22.79
N LEU A 88 13.47 19.43 22.39
CA LEU A 88 12.78 18.42 23.21
C LEU A 88 13.39 17.02 23.02
N ARG A 89 13.59 16.30 24.12
CA ARG A 89 14.15 14.93 24.12
C ARG A 89 13.17 13.89 24.64
N PRO A 90 12.01 13.69 23.97
CA PRO A 90 11.07 12.66 24.41
C PRO A 90 11.62 11.27 24.10
N GLU A 91 11.40 10.33 25.03
CA GLU A 91 11.62 8.91 24.81
C GLU A 91 10.31 8.32 24.29
N LEU A 92 10.27 7.99 22.99
CA LEU A 92 9.09 7.46 22.34
C LEU A 92 9.43 6.07 21.78
N PRO A 93 8.50 5.11 21.87
CA PRO A 93 8.69 3.82 21.22
C PRO A 93 8.73 4.04 19.71
N LEU A 94 9.67 3.36 19.05
CA LEU A 94 9.93 3.53 17.63
C LEU A 94 8.70 3.20 16.76
N SER A 95 7.83 2.30 17.23
CA SER A 95 6.53 1.98 16.64
C SER A 95 5.60 3.20 16.48
N LEU A 96 5.55 4.09 17.49
CA LEU A 96 4.75 5.30 17.45
C LEU A 96 5.29 6.31 16.43
N LEU A 97 6.62 6.43 16.35
CA LEU A 97 7.27 7.31 15.38
C LEU A 97 6.99 6.86 13.94
N LEU A 98 7.04 5.55 13.72
CA LEU A 98 6.74 4.94 12.43
C LEU A 98 5.27 5.13 12.03
N LEU A 99 4.35 4.97 12.99
CA LEU A 99 2.93 5.20 12.78
C LEU A 99 2.66 6.65 12.38
N MET A 100 3.30 7.61 13.06
CA MET A 100 3.20 9.04 12.74
C MET A 100 3.76 9.32 11.34
N ALA A 101 4.95 8.82 11.02
CA ALA A 101 5.57 9.00 9.70
C ALA A 101 4.69 8.43 8.57
N LEU A 102 4.14 7.23 8.77
CA LEU A 102 3.25 6.60 7.82
C LEU A 102 1.94 7.37 7.67
N GLY A 103 1.35 7.81 8.80
CA GLY A 103 0.15 8.65 8.82
C GLY A 103 0.35 9.96 8.05
N PHE A 104 1.47 10.65 8.28
CA PHE A 104 1.83 11.85 7.53
C PHE A 104 1.99 11.57 6.03
N GLY A 105 2.65 10.47 5.66
CA GLY A 105 2.79 10.06 4.27
C GLY A 105 1.45 9.84 3.56
N ILE A 106 0.50 9.18 4.24
CA ILE A 106 -0.86 8.93 3.70
C ILE A 106 -1.61 10.25 3.49
N VAL A 107 -1.57 11.16 4.46
CA VAL A 107 -2.25 12.46 4.37
C VAL A 107 -1.67 13.29 3.22
N LEU A 108 -0.34 13.42 3.15
CA LEU A 108 0.34 14.18 2.09
C LEU A 108 0.13 13.57 0.71
N GLY A 109 0.25 12.25 0.60
CA GLY A 109 -0.01 11.53 -0.65
C GLY A 109 -1.46 11.67 -1.11
N GLY A 110 -2.42 11.60 -0.19
CA GLY A 110 -3.84 11.83 -0.45
C GLY A 110 -4.12 13.24 -0.97
N LEU A 111 -3.54 14.27 -0.33
CA LEU A 111 -3.67 15.66 -0.76
C LEU A 111 -3.05 15.89 -2.14
N ALA A 112 -1.84 15.39 -2.39
CA ALA A 112 -1.19 15.49 -3.69
C ALA A 112 -2.00 14.80 -4.80
N GLY A 113 -2.52 13.60 -4.52
CA GLY A 113 -3.38 12.85 -5.43
C GLY A 113 -4.69 13.57 -5.74
N MET A 114 -5.30 14.22 -4.74
CA MET A 114 -6.52 15.00 -4.92
C MET A 114 -6.31 16.18 -5.86
N VAL A 115 -5.23 16.96 -5.64
CA VAL A 115 -4.86 18.09 -6.51
C VAL A 115 -4.62 17.62 -7.94
N TYR A 116 -3.88 16.51 -8.12
CA TYR A 116 -3.64 15.94 -9.44
C TYR A 116 -4.94 15.51 -10.13
N PHE A 117 -5.82 14.80 -9.42
CA PHE A 117 -7.10 14.35 -9.96
C PHE A 117 -7.99 15.52 -10.42
N MET A 118 -8.02 16.61 -9.64
CA MET A 118 -8.77 17.81 -10.03
C MET A 118 -8.24 18.44 -11.32
N ARG A 119 -6.91 18.49 -11.50
CA ARG A 119 -6.28 19.01 -12.74
C ARG A 119 -6.62 18.14 -13.94
N VAL A 120 -6.45 16.82 -13.83
CA VAL A 120 -6.77 15.87 -14.90
C VAL A 120 -8.25 15.96 -15.29
N LYS A 121 -9.16 16.08 -14.31
CA LYS A 121 -10.59 16.23 -14.59
C LYS A 121 -10.90 17.50 -15.37
N LYS A 122 -10.22 18.62 -15.03
CA LYS A 122 -10.37 19.89 -15.74
C LYS A 122 -9.87 19.79 -17.18
N GLU A 123 -8.67 19.24 -17.38
CA GLU A 123 -8.10 19.04 -18.71
C GLU A 123 -8.99 18.14 -19.57
N ASN A 124 -9.53 17.06 -19.00
CA ASN A 124 -10.43 16.14 -19.70
C ASN A 124 -11.76 16.85 -20.10
N ALA A 125 -12.31 17.70 -19.23
CA ALA A 125 -13.49 18.50 -19.57
C ALA A 125 -13.20 19.51 -20.69
N ASP A 126 -12.03 20.17 -20.66
CA ASP A 126 -11.62 21.11 -21.70
C ASP A 126 -11.36 20.41 -23.04
N LEU A 127 -10.72 19.24 -23.03
CA LEU A 127 -10.50 18.39 -24.21
C LEU A 127 -11.83 17.94 -24.84
N LYS A 128 -12.82 17.57 -24.03
CA LYS A 128 -14.18 17.21 -24.49
C LYS A 128 -14.91 18.41 -25.11
N ARG A 129 -14.75 19.61 -24.56
CA ARG A 129 -15.34 20.83 -25.15
C ARG A 129 -14.70 21.15 -26.50
N LYS A 130 -13.38 21.09 -26.61
CA LYS A 130 -12.66 21.34 -27.86
C LYS A 130 -13.06 20.37 -28.96
N THR A 131 -13.13 19.07 -28.65
CA THR A 131 -13.58 18.05 -29.63
C THR A 131 -15.01 18.27 -30.08
N ARG A 132 -15.91 18.71 -29.19
CA ARG A 132 -17.28 19.07 -29.56
C ARG A 132 -17.35 20.28 -30.48
N LEU A 133 -16.62 21.36 -30.18
CA LEU A 133 -16.60 22.57 -31.01
C LEU A 133 -16.06 22.29 -32.42
N VAL A 134 -14.95 21.56 -32.52
CA VAL A 134 -14.38 21.15 -33.82
C VAL A 134 -15.38 20.31 -34.61
N SER A 135 -16.11 19.41 -33.96
CA SER A 135 -17.14 18.61 -34.63
C SER A 135 -18.32 19.46 -35.13
N GLU A 136 -18.73 20.47 -34.38
CA GLU A 136 -19.80 21.39 -34.77
C GLU A 136 -19.37 22.32 -35.91
N GLU A 137 -18.13 22.81 -35.90
CA GLU A 137 -17.56 23.61 -37.00
C GLU A 137 -17.49 22.83 -38.31
N VAL A 138 -17.02 21.58 -38.28
CA VAL A 138 -17.01 20.71 -39.47
C VAL A 138 -18.42 20.46 -40.00
N LYS A 139 -19.41 20.28 -39.11
CA LYS A 139 -20.82 20.12 -39.52
C LYS A 139 -21.38 21.40 -40.15
N ASN A 140 -21.11 22.55 -39.55
CA ASN A 140 -21.61 23.84 -40.02
C ASN A 140 -21.00 24.21 -41.39
N LEU A 141 -19.69 23.95 -41.57
CA LEU A 141 -19.00 24.12 -42.85
C LEU A 141 -19.55 23.19 -43.94
N ARG A 142 -19.92 21.95 -43.60
CA ARG A 142 -20.54 21.00 -44.56
C ARG A 142 -22.00 21.33 -44.88
N ALA A 143 -22.68 22.11 -44.05
CA ALA A 143 -24.07 22.52 -44.25
C ALA A 143 -24.22 23.79 -45.08
N MET A 144 -23.13 24.54 -45.31
CA MET A 144 -23.19 25.74 -46.15
C MET A 144 -23.29 25.36 -47.63
N PRO A 145 -24.35 25.81 -48.34
CA PRO A 145 -24.47 25.56 -49.77
C PRO A 145 -23.36 26.31 -50.50
N ILE A 146 -22.61 25.60 -51.34
CA ILE A 146 -21.59 26.17 -52.22
C ILE A 146 -22.31 27.12 -53.17
N LYS A 147 -22.24 28.43 -52.89
CA LYS A 147 -22.77 29.44 -53.81
C LYS A 147 -21.77 29.60 -54.95
N GLY A 148 -21.87 28.68 -55.91
CA GLY A 148 -21.25 28.79 -57.22
C GLY A 148 -21.91 29.94 -57.99
N ARG A 149 -21.06 30.82 -58.52
CA ARG A 149 -21.40 31.86 -59.49
C ARG A 149 -21.69 31.24 -60.85
#